data_AF-A0AAV5X4R2-F1
#
_entry.id   AF-A0AAV5X4R2-F1
#
_cell.length_a   1.000
_cell.length_b   1.000
_cell.length_c   1.000
_cell.angle_alpha   90.00
_cell.angle_beta   90.00
_cell.angle_gamma   90.00
#
_symmetry.space_group_name_H-M   'P 1'
#
loop_
_entity.id
_entity.type
_entity.pdbx_description
1 polymer ?
#
loop_
_entity_poly.entity_id
_entity_poly.type
_entity_poly.pdbx_seq_one_letter_code
_entity_poly.pdbx_strand_id
1 'polypeptide(L)'
;DKEVKEVKQRNRRLFGSLLVGTLQKVQKDTKKIANAEKAQAEKLAEVEKKLEDQKRGDKEKERHERVMLMNERRDQEKKLKDLTRRKALIQYAEEKTSHYKRLQNFIGTKTTPTIFYLPAKHTLQSLELLKNSAASLQTLIVAREAELERDLASGIEREEEEEVKGMKSIVRRRGDDGMEGGEESEEEEEKEKEERVTKKESHVEVRLEGEEYEEDKEGELEIKLEME
;
A
#
# COMPACT_ATOMS: atom_id res chain seq x y z
N ASP A 1 36.63 9.16 95.12
CA ASP A 1 35.71 10.04 94.37
C ASP A 1 36.32 11.02 93.36
N LYS A 2 37.47 11.66 93.64
CA LYS A 2 38.09 12.63 92.70
C LYS A 2 38.67 11.98 91.43
N GLU A 3 39.36 10.84 91.55
CA GLU A 3 39.96 10.13 90.40
C GLU A 3 38.92 9.63 89.39
N VAL A 4 37.78 9.12 89.86
CA VAL A 4 36.68 8.65 89.00
C VAL A 4 36.09 9.81 88.17
N LYS A 5 36.06 11.02 88.73
CA LYS A 5 35.57 12.22 88.03
C LYS A 5 36.57 12.70 86.97
N GLU A 6 37.86 12.62 87.26
CA GLU A 6 38.92 13.00 86.32
C GLU A 6 39.02 12.03 85.13
N VAL A 7 38.93 10.72 85.38
CA VAL A 7 38.86 9.69 84.33
C VAL A 7 37.61 9.86 83.47
N LYS A 8 36.44 10.15 84.07
CA LYS A 8 35.22 10.43 83.30
C LYS A 8 35.35 11.70 82.45
N GLN A 9 35.98 12.75 82.96
CA GLN A 9 36.18 13.99 82.22
C GLN A 9 37.18 13.82 81.08
N ARG A 10 38.26 13.05 81.30
CA ARG A 10 39.23 12.67 80.28
C ARG A 10 38.57 11.80 79.20
N ASN A 11 37.82 10.76 79.59
CA ASN A 11 37.08 9.93 78.64
C ASN A 11 36.07 10.75 77.84
N ARG A 12 35.30 11.66 78.46
CA ARG A 12 34.39 12.54 77.74
C ARG A 12 35.10 13.45 76.74
N ARG A 13 36.31 13.95 77.07
CA ARG A 13 37.13 14.76 76.15
C ARG A 13 37.69 13.92 75.01
N LEU A 14 38.23 12.74 75.31
CA LEU A 14 38.82 11.82 74.33
C LEU A 14 37.76 11.25 73.39
N PHE A 15 36.61 10.83 73.90
CA PHE A 15 35.49 10.35 73.08
C PHE A 15 34.76 11.50 72.39
N GLY A 16 34.65 12.67 73.02
CA GLY A 16 33.99 13.83 72.43
C GLY A 16 34.73 14.36 71.19
N SER A 17 36.06 14.52 71.24
CA SER A 17 36.82 14.99 70.07
C SER A 17 36.87 13.95 68.94
N LEU A 18 36.94 12.66 69.29
CA LEU A 18 36.98 11.57 68.32
C LEU A 18 35.61 11.31 67.66
N LEU A 19 34.51 11.27 68.42
CA LEU A 19 33.17 11.08 67.86
C LEU A 19 32.70 12.31 67.10
N VAL A 20 32.92 13.54 67.58
CA VAL A 20 32.49 14.74 66.86
C VAL A 20 33.26 14.89 65.55
N GLY A 21 34.57 14.62 65.54
CA GLY A 21 35.38 14.66 64.33
C GLY A 21 35.03 13.58 63.31
N THR A 22 34.75 12.34 63.76
CA THR A 22 34.33 11.23 62.88
C THR A 22 32.90 11.39 62.39
N LEU A 23 31.96 11.82 63.24
CA LEU A 23 30.58 12.11 62.86
C LEU A 23 30.50 13.27 61.85
N GLN A 24 31.31 14.31 62.01
CA GLN A 24 31.41 15.39 61.02
C GLN A 24 31.99 14.92 59.68
N LYS A 25 32.96 13.99 59.68
CA LYS A 25 33.47 13.36 58.45
C LYS A 25 32.39 12.52 57.78
N VAL A 26 31.69 11.67 58.55
CA VAL A 26 30.55 10.87 58.05
C VAL A 26 29.43 11.76 57.51
N GLN A 27 29.10 12.88 58.16
CA GLN A 27 28.12 13.85 57.65
C GLN A 27 28.57 14.55 56.36
N LYS A 28 29.87 14.81 56.20
CA LYS A 28 30.41 15.39 54.95
C LYS A 28 30.44 14.36 53.83
N ASP A 29 30.80 13.12 54.14
CA ASP A 29 30.88 12.04 53.16
C ASP A 29 29.49 11.60 52.69
N THR A 30 28.52 11.50 53.60
CA THR A 30 27.10 11.30 53.24
C THR A 30 26.55 12.41 52.36
N LYS A 31 26.86 13.69 52.64
CA LYS A 31 26.48 14.81 51.76
C LYS A 31 27.15 14.75 50.39
N LYS A 32 28.43 14.35 50.32
CA LYS A 32 29.13 14.17 49.04
C LYS A 32 28.53 13.04 48.23
N ILE A 33 28.21 11.91 48.87
CA ILE A 33 27.54 10.77 48.23
C ILE A 33 26.17 11.22 47.71
N ALA A 34 25.35 11.89 48.53
CA ALA A 34 24.05 12.40 48.12
C ALA A 34 24.14 13.40 46.94
N ASN A 35 25.17 14.24 46.90
CA ASN A 35 25.39 15.17 45.79
C ASN A 35 25.88 14.45 44.51
N ALA A 36 26.73 13.43 44.65
CA ALA A 36 27.18 12.61 43.54
C ALA A 36 26.03 11.77 42.95
N GLU A 37 25.17 11.22 43.80
CA GLU A 37 23.95 10.51 43.41
C GLU A 37 22.98 11.43 42.68
N LYS A 38 22.78 12.67 43.16
CA LYS A 38 21.97 13.67 42.44
C LYS A 38 22.56 14.00 41.06
N ALA A 39 23.86 14.24 40.97
CA ALA A 39 24.51 14.53 39.69
C ALA A 39 24.49 13.33 38.72
N GLN A 40 24.50 12.09 39.24
CA GLN A 40 24.32 10.89 38.43
C GLN A 40 22.86 10.73 37.99
N ALA A 41 21.90 10.97 38.88
CA ALA A 41 20.48 10.92 38.56
C ALA A 41 20.09 11.95 37.49
N GLU A 42 20.61 13.19 37.57
CA GLU A 42 20.40 14.22 36.54
C GLU A 42 20.95 13.80 35.18
N LYS A 43 22.15 13.20 35.14
CA LYS A 43 22.73 12.68 33.88
C LYS A 43 21.94 11.51 33.31
N LEU A 44 21.45 10.61 34.16
CA LEU A 44 20.60 9.50 33.73
C LEU A 44 19.27 10.00 33.18
N ALA A 45 18.64 10.98 33.83
CA ALA A 45 17.41 11.60 33.35
C ALA A 45 17.62 12.33 32.01
N GLU A 46 18.76 13.01 31.81
CA GLU A 46 19.08 13.64 30.53
C GLU A 46 19.30 12.61 29.41
N VAL A 47 19.97 11.49 29.71
CA VAL A 47 20.17 10.39 28.76
C VAL A 47 18.85 9.70 28.43
N GLU A 48 18.01 9.44 29.44
CA GLU A 48 16.70 8.83 29.27
C GLU A 48 15.78 9.70 28.41
N LYS A 49 15.74 11.01 28.68
CA LYS A 49 14.98 11.96 27.86
C LYS A 49 15.45 11.98 26.41
N LYS A 50 16.77 12.00 26.16
CA LYS A 50 17.31 11.95 24.79
C LYS A 50 16.97 10.62 24.10
N LEU A 51 17.00 9.52 24.83
CA LEU A 51 16.65 8.20 24.30
C LEU A 51 15.14 8.11 23.97
N GLU A 52 14.30 8.71 24.80
CA GLU A 52 12.85 8.78 24.58
C GLU A 52 12.51 9.66 23.37
N ASP A 53 13.13 10.84 23.25
CA ASP A 53 12.94 11.73 22.10
C ASP A 53 13.40 11.06 20.79
N GLN A 54 14.50 10.30 20.81
CA GLN A 54 14.95 9.50 19.66
C GLN A 54 13.96 8.40 19.30
N LYS A 55 13.51 7.61 20.29
CA LYS A 55 12.51 6.55 20.08
C LYS A 55 11.19 7.10 19.52
N ARG A 56 10.73 8.26 20.01
CA ARG A 56 9.53 8.92 19.49
C ARG A 56 9.74 9.33 18.04
N GLY A 57 10.87 9.96 17.72
CA GLY A 57 11.19 10.38 16.36
C GLY A 57 11.28 9.22 15.37
N ASP A 58 11.87 8.10 15.78
CA ASP A 58 11.98 6.92 14.91
C ASP A 58 10.62 6.22 14.72
N LYS A 59 9.79 6.14 15.77
CA LYS A 59 8.41 5.62 15.67
C LYS A 59 7.54 6.49 14.76
N GLU A 60 7.69 7.81 14.82
CA GLU A 60 6.97 8.73 13.94
C GLU A 60 7.39 8.58 12.47
N LYS A 61 8.70 8.43 12.20
CA LYS A 61 9.19 8.16 10.84
C LYS A 61 8.68 6.83 10.31
N GLU A 62 8.75 5.77 11.10
CA GLU A 62 8.24 4.45 10.70
C GLU A 62 6.74 4.49 10.40
N ARG A 63 5.94 5.18 11.25
CA ARG A 63 4.51 5.39 10.98
C ARG A 63 4.30 6.16 9.67
N HIS A 64 5.07 7.22 9.43
CA HIS A 64 4.94 8.02 8.22
C HIS A 64 5.29 7.21 6.97
N GLU A 65 6.42 6.49 6.98
CA GLU A 65 6.85 5.61 5.90
C GLU A 65 5.81 4.52 5.61
N ARG A 66 5.26 3.89 6.66
CA ARG A 66 4.20 2.88 6.53
C ARG A 66 2.96 3.45 5.83
N VAL A 67 2.52 4.64 6.23
CA VAL A 67 1.36 5.30 5.61
C VAL A 67 1.65 5.65 4.15
N MET A 68 2.85 6.17 3.85
CA MET A 68 3.26 6.50 2.48
C MET A 68 3.27 5.25 1.59
N LEU A 69 3.86 4.14 2.05
CA LEU A 69 3.89 2.87 1.32
C LEU A 69 2.48 2.29 1.11
N MET A 70 1.60 2.38 2.11
CA MET A 70 0.21 1.92 1.96
C MET A 70 -0.57 2.75 0.94
N ASN A 71 -0.35 4.07 0.91
CA ASN A 71 -0.99 4.95 -0.07
C ASN A 71 -0.46 4.67 -1.48
N GLU A 72 0.86 4.52 -1.64
CA GLU A 72 1.46 4.17 -2.92
C GLU A 72 0.93 2.84 -3.44
N ARG A 73 0.85 1.81 -2.57
CA ARG A 73 0.27 0.51 -2.94
C ARG A 73 -1.17 0.66 -3.41
N ARG A 74 -1.99 1.43 -2.70
CA ARG A 74 -3.39 1.69 -3.08
C ARG A 74 -3.49 2.39 -4.43
N ASP A 75 -2.63 3.36 -4.70
CA ASP A 75 -2.62 4.09 -5.97
C ASP A 75 -2.18 3.18 -7.13
N GLN A 76 -1.19 2.32 -6.91
CA GLN A 76 -0.78 1.29 -7.87
C GLN A 76 -1.89 0.27 -8.14
N GLU A 77 -2.56 -0.23 -7.10
CA GLU A 77 -3.69 -1.16 -7.22
C GLU A 77 -4.86 -0.55 -8.03
N LYS A 78 -5.18 0.73 -7.80
CA LYS A 78 -6.20 1.45 -8.57
C LYS A 78 -5.82 1.54 -10.04
N LYS A 79 -4.61 2.04 -10.34
CA LYS A 79 -4.09 2.12 -11.71
C LYS A 79 -4.12 0.76 -12.42
N LEU A 80 -3.79 -0.31 -11.71
CA LEU A 80 -3.83 -1.67 -12.26
C LEU A 80 -5.27 -2.12 -12.56
N LYS A 81 -6.24 -1.83 -11.70
CA LYS A 81 -7.66 -2.10 -11.96
C LYS A 81 -8.20 -1.31 -13.17
N ASP A 82 -7.78 -0.07 -13.32
CA ASP A 82 -8.22 0.76 -14.45
C ASP A 82 -7.63 0.27 -15.77
N LEU A 83 -6.32 -0.06 -15.78
CA LEU A 83 -5.66 -0.63 -16.94
C LEU A 83 -6.24 -1.99 -17.34
N THR A 84 -6.53 -2.87 -16.38
CA THR A 84 -7.15 -4.17 -16.66
C THR A 84 -8.56 -4.02 -17.25
N ARG A 85 -9.36 -3.07 -16.73
CA ARG A 85 -10.67 -2.75 -17.30
C ARG A 85 -10.57 -2.20 -18.73
N ARG A 86 -9.66 -1.25 -18.99
CA ARG A 86 -9.43 -0.69 -20.33
C ARG A 86 -9.00 -1.78 -21.31
N LYS A 87 -8.07 -2.64 -20.90
CA LYS A 87 -7.62 -3.79 -21.69
C LYS A 87 -8.79 -4.71 -22.06
N ALA A 88 -9.65 -5.05 -21.12
CA ALA A 88 -10.81 -5.90 -21.38
C ALA A 88 -11.78 -5.28 -22.41
N LEU A 89 -12.02 -3.97 -22.33
CA LEU A 89 -12.86 -3.26 -23.30
C LEU A 89 -12.27 -3.29 -24.71
N ILE A 90 -10.96 -3.04 -24.83
CA ILE A 90 -10.24 -3.07 -26.10
C ILE A 90 -10.29 -4.48 -26.70
N GLN A 91 -9.95 -5.51 -25.92
CA GLN A 91 -9.98 -6.90 -26.39
C GLN A 91 -11.37 -7.30 -26.90
N TYR A 92 -12.43 -6.96 -26.17
CA TYR A 92 -13.79 -7.25 -26.60
C TYR A 92 -14.16 -6.52 -27.91
N ALA A 93 -13.74 -5.26 -28.08
CA ALA A 93 -13.95 -4.53 -29.32
C ALA A 93 -13.13 -5.11 -30.50
N GLU A 94 -11.88 -5.50 -30.27
CA GLU A 94 -11.02 -6.16 -31.26
C GLU A 94 -11.60 -7.50 -31.73
N GLU A 95 -12.10 -8.33 -30.81
CA GLU A 95 -12.76 -9.60 -31.14
C GLU A 95 -13.99 -9.37 -32.02
N LYS A 96 -14.84 -8.39 -31.67
CA LYS A 96 -16.04 -8.05 -32.45
C LYS A 96 -15.70 -7.48 -33.82
N THR A 97 -14.74 -6.55 -33.90
CA THR A 97 -14.32 -5.97 -35.17
C THR A 97 -13.64 -7.01 -36.07
N SER A 98 -12.82 -7.91 -35.50
CA SER A 98 -12.23 -9.03 -36.26
C SER A 98 -13.31 -9.97 -36.82
N HIS A 99 -14.36 -10.25 -36.03
CA HIS A 99 -15.51 -11.02 -36.47
C HIS A 99 -16.24 -10.34 -37.63
N TYR A 100 -16.52 -9.03 -37.54
CA TYR A 100 -17.14 -8.28 -38.63
C TYR A 100 -16.27 -8.21 -39.88
N LYS A 101 -14.95 -8.04 -39.74
CA LYS A 101 -13.99 -8.08 -40.86
C LYS A 101 -14.05 -9.42 -41.60
N ARG A 102 -14.15 -10.55 -40.90
CA ARG A 102 -14.35 -11.87 -41.53
C ARG A 102 -15.68 -11.97 -42.29
N LEU A 103 -16.74 -11.35 -41.76
CA LEU A 103 -18.08 -11.37 -42.38
C LEU A 103 -18.19 -10.48 -43.62
N GLN A 104 -17.27 -9.53 -43.86
CA GLN A 104 -17.31 -8.63 -45.02
C GLN A 104 -17.31 -9.37 -46.37
N ASN A 105 -16.79 -10.59 -46.40
CA ASN A 105 -16.75 -11.44 -47.59
C ASN A 105 -18.07 -12.15 -47.88
N PHE A 106 -19.10 -11.97 -47.04
CA PHE A 106 -20.38 -12.68 -47.15
C PHE A 106 -21.56 -11.73 -47.37
N ILE A 107 -22.60 -12.24 -48.01
CA ILE A 107 -23.86 -11.54 -48.21
C ILE A 107 -24.78 -11.82 -47.03
N GLY A 108 -25.25 -10.76 -46.35
CA GLY A 108 -26.24 -10.86 -45.28
C GLY A 108 -27.68 -10.89 -45.79
N THR A 109 -28.51 -11.76 -45.22
CA THR A 109 -29.98 -11.74 -45.43
C THR A 109 -30.65 -10.59 -44.66
N LYS A 110 -31.88 -10.25 -45.05
CA LYS A 110 -32.70 -9.25 -44.34
C LYS A 110 -33.48 -9.83 -43.13
N THR A 111 -33.27 -11.10 -42.82
CA THR A 111 -33.98 -11.82 -41.74
C THR A 111 -33.38 -11.49 -40.38
N THR A 112 -34.16 -11.72 -39.32
CA THR A 112 -33.69 -11.65 -37.93
C THR A 112 -33.79 -13.06 -37.31
N PRO A 113 -32.66 -13.78 -37.10
CA PRO A 113 -31.26 -13.35 -37.25
C PRO A 113 -30.78 -13.24 -38.71
N THR A 114 -29.79 -12.38 -38.93
CA THR A 114 -29.11 -12.24 -40.23
C THR A 114 -28.27 -13.49 -40.49
N ILE A 115 -28.47 -14.08 -41.67
CA ILE A 115 -27.71 -15.23 -42.13
C ILE A 115 -26.73 -14.74 -43.18
N PHE A 116 -25.46 -15.13 -43.05
CA PHE A 116 -24.40 -14.80 -43.99
C PHE A 116 -24.14 -15.98 -44.92
N TYR A 117 -24.12 -15.73 -46.23
CA TYR A 117 -23.86 -16.77 -47.23
C TYR A 117 -22.97 -16.25 -48.35
N LEU A 118 -22.31 -17.19 -49.03
CA LEU A 118 -21.49 -16.91 -50.21
C LEU A 118 -21.97 -17.79 -51.37
N PRO A 119 -22.47 -17.22 -52.47
CA PRO A 119 -22.84 -17.98 -53.65
C PRO A 119 -21.63 -18.69 -54.28
N ALA A 120 -21.83 -19.89 -54.85
CA ALA A 120 -20.77 -20.60 -55.56
C ALA A 120 -20.28 -19.86 -56.83
N LYS A 121 -21.16 -19.09 -57.47
CA LYS A 121 -20.83 -18.21 -58.60
C LYS A 121 -21.54 -16.88 -58.43
N HIS A 122 -20.81 -15.78 -58.57
CA HIS A 122 -21.39 -14.46 -58.49
C HIS A 122 -22.08 -14.04 -59.79
N THR A 123 -23.30 -13.53 -59.66
CA THR A 123 -23.99 -12.71 -60.67
C THR A 123 -23.80 -11.22 -60.35
N LEU A 124 -24.10 -10.32 -61.30
CA LEU A 124 -24.04 -8.87 -61.07
C LEU A 124 -24.85 -8.45 -59.83
N GLN A 125 -26.07 -8.97 -59.68
CA GLN A 125 -26.90 -8.72 -58.50
C GLN A 125 -26.24 -9.18 -57.19
N SER A 126 -25.61 -10.36 -57.20
CA SER A 126 -24.93 -10.85 -55.99
C SER A 126 -23.69 -10.03 -55.61
N LEU A 127 -23.00 -9.43 -56.59
CA LEU A 127 -21.87 -8.53 -56.34
C LEU A 127 -22.34 -7.21 -55.73
N GLU A 128 -23.47 -6.67 -56.20
CA GLU A 128 -24.10 -5.50 -55.58
C GLU A 128 -24.52 -5.80 -54.13
N LEU A 129 -25.13 -6.96 -53.89
CA LEU A 129 -25.49 -7.39 -52.54
C LEU A 129 -24.27 -7.57 -51.63
N LEU A 130 -23.17 -8.14 -52.15
CA LEU A 130 -21.92 -8.27 -51.42
C LEU A 130 -21.35 -6.89 -51.03
N LYS A 131 -21.32 -5.95 -51.97
CA LYS A 131 -20.86 -4.58 -51.72
C LYS A 131 -21.71 -3.88 -50.65
N ASN A 132 -23.03 -4.04 -50.73
CA ASN A 132 -23.96 -3.47 -49.75
C ASN A 132 -23.78 -4.10 -48.36
N SER A 133 -23.60 -5.42 -48.29
CA SER A 133 -23.32 -6.17 -47.06
C SER A 133 -22.01 -5.69 -46.41
N ALA A 134 -20.93 -5.60 -47.20
CA ALA A 134 -19.64 -5.09 -46.75
C ALA A 134 -19.72 -3.65 -46.24
N ALA A 135 -20.45 -2.77 -46.94
CA ALA A 135 -20.68 -1.39 -46.51
C ALA A 135 -21.44 -1.33 -45.18
N SER A 136 -22.48 -2.14 -44.99
CA SER A 136 -23.21 -2.23 -43.73
C SER A 136 -22.32 -2.71 -42.58
N LEU A 137 -21.52 -3.75 -42.80
CA LEU A 137 -20.56 -4.22 -41.80
C LEU A 137 -19.48 -3.17 -41.48
N GLN A 138 -19.02 -2.41 -42.47
CA GLN A 138 -18.09 -1.31 -42.25
C GLN A 138 -18.70 -0.23 -41.36
N THR A 139 -19.98 0.12 -41.57
CA THR A 139 -20.66 1.08 -40.67
C THR A 139 -20.76 0.57 -39.23
N LEU A 140 -20.96 -0.74 -39.04
CA LEU A 140 -20.97 -1.35 -37.71
C LEU A 140 -19.59 -1.36 -37.05
N ILE A 141 -18.51 -1.58 -37.83
CA ILE A 141 -17.14 -1.48 -37.34
C ILE A 141 -16.84 -0.06 -36.87
N VAL A 142 -17.15 0.95 -37.69
CA VAL A 142 -16.94 2.37 -37.34
C VAL A 142 -17.77 2.77 -36.12
N ALA A 143 -19.03 2.33 -36.04
CA ALA A 143 -19.86 2.57 -34.87
C ALA A 143 -19.26 1.94 -33.61
N ARG A 144 -18.72 0.72 -33.71
CA ARG A 144 -18.09 0.02 -32.60
C ARG A 144 -16.78 0.68 -32.14
N GLU A 145 -15.98 1.17 -33.08
CA GLU A 145 -14.76 1.94 -32.78
C GLU A 145 -15.12 3.25 -32.05
N ALA A 146 -16.14 3.97 -32.52
CA ALA A 146 -16.62 5.18 -31.85
C ALA A 146 -17.22 4.90 -30.45
N GLU A 147 -17.87 3.75 -30.24
CA GLU A 147 -18.30 3.32 -28.92
C GLU A 147 -17.12 3.05 -27.98
N LEU A 148 -16.09 2.34 -28.46
CA LEU A 148 -14.89 2.06 -27.69
C LEU A 148 -14.19 3.35 -27.26
N GLU A 149 -14.05 4.32 -28.17
CA GLU A 149 -13.48 5.63 -27.86
C GLU A 149 -14.25 6.36 -26.75
N ARG A 150 -15.59 6.34 -26.81
CA ARG A 150 -16.44 6.91 -25.74
C ARG A 150 -16.30 6.17 -24.43
N ASP A 151 -16.27 4.84 -24.46
CA ASP A 151 -16.12 4.03 -23.24
C ASP A 151 -14.79 4.29 -22.55
N LEU A 152 -13.70 4.40 -23.33
CA LEU A 152 -12.36 4.75 -22.84
C LEU A 152 -12.32 6.19 -22.31
N ALA A 153 -12.89 7.16 -23.03
CA ALA A 153 -12.96 8.56 -22.59
C ALA A 153 -13.76 8.73 -21.30
N SER A 154 -14.94 8.08 -21.19
CA SER A 154 -15.77 8.12 -19.98
C SER A 154 -15.11 7.45 -18.77
N GLY A 155 -14.16 6.55 -19.00
CA GLY A 155 -13.32 5.98 -17.96
C GLY A 155 -12.35 7.02 -17.38
N ILE A 156 -11.71 7.79 -18.27
CA ILE A 156 -10.75 8.85 -17.90
C ILE A 156 -11.45 9.98 -17.13
N GLU A 157 -12.62 10.44 -17.59
CA GLU A 157 -13.37 11.51 -16.89
C GLU A 157 -13.75 11.12 -15.45
N ARG A 158 -14.13 9.85 -15.23
CA ARG A 158 -14.44 9.34 -13.88
C ARG A 158 -13.21 9.29 -12.98
N GLU A 159 -12.05 8.94 -13.53
CA GLU A 159 -10.79 8.94 -12.78
C GLU A 159 -10.42 10.36 -12.35
N GLU A 160 -10.51 11.35 -13.24
CA GLU A 160 -10.25 12.75 -12.93
C GLU A 160 -11.20 13.29 -11.85
N GLU A 161 -12.49 12.95 -11.91
CA GLU A 161 -13.47 13.34 -10.87
C GLU A 161 -13.15 12.72 -9.50
N GLU A 162 -12.76 11.45 -9.46
CA GLU A 162 -12.40 10.77 -8.21
C GLU A 162 -11.11 11.34 -7.61
N GLU A 163 -10.11 11.67 -8.42
CA GLU A 163 -8.89 12.34 -7.97
C GLU A 163 -9.19 13.73 -7.38
N VAL A 164 -10.01 14.53 -8.07
CA VAL A 164 -10.41 15.86 -7.59
C VAL A 164 -11.24 15.77 -6.29
N LYS A 165 -12.11 14.77 -6.16
CA LYS A 165 -12.89 14.53 -4.94
C LYS A 165 -12.00 14.05 -3.79
N GLY A 166 -11.03 13.18 -4.08
CA GLY A 166 -9.99 12.75 -3.14
C GLY A 166 -9.18 13.94 -2.60
N MET A 167 -8.71 14.80 -3.50
CA MET A 167 -7.95 16.02 -3.17
C MET A 167 -8.76 16.98 -2.30
N LYS A 168 -10.05 17.21 -2.64
CA LYS A 168 -10.96 18.05 -1.85
C LYS A 168 -11.23 17.48 -0.46
N SER A 169 -11.28 16.15 -0.31
CA SER A 169 -11.46 15.50 1.01
C SER A 169 -10.22 15.66 1.91
N ILE A 170 -9.02 15.63 1.33
CA ILE A 170 -7.75 15.91 2.04
C ILE A 170 -7.67 17.37 2.49
N VAL A 171 -8.08 18.32 1.64
CA VAL A 171 -8.07 19.76 1.98
C VAL A 171 -9.06 20.09 3.09
N ARG A 172 -10.24 19.43 3.13
CA ARG A 172 -11.22 19.62 4.20
C ARG A 172 -10.75 19.08 5.56
N ARG A 173 -9.95 18.01 5.59
CA ARG A 173 -9.34 17.52 6.84
C ARG A 173 -8.21 18.41 7.36
N ARG A 174 -7.48 19.10 6.47
CA ARG A 174 -6.43 20.05 6.87
C ARG A 174 -6.94 21.39 7.42
N GLY A 175 -8.23 21.70 7.26
CA GLY A 175 -8.83 22.95 7.71
C GLY A 175 -9.50 22.90 9.10
N ASP A 176 -9.55 21.71 9.72
CA ASP A 176 -10.27 21.46 10.97
C ASP A 176 -9.56 20.34 11.75
N ASP A 177 -8.32 20.60 12.18
CA ASP A 177 -7.65 19.79 13.20
C ASP A 177 -6.94 20.73 14.17
N GLY A 178 -7.78 21.33 15.03
CA GLY A 178 -7.35 21.75 16.34
C GLY A 178 -6.95 20.52 17.16
N MET A 179 -5.65 20.42 17.39
CA MET A 179 -4.96 19.68 18.44
C MET A 179 -5.84 19.29 19.66
N GLU A 180 -6.46 18.10 19.67
CA GLU A 180 -6.88 17.44 20.92
C GLU A 180 -7.19 15.93 20.74
N GLY A 181 -6.42 15.08 21.44
CA GLY A 181 -6.85 13.80 22.04
C GLY A 181 -7.41 12.69 21.15
N GLY A 182 -6.55 11.79 20.67
CA GLY A 182 -6.95 10.56 19.98
C GLY A 182 -5.95 9.42 20.15
N GLU A 183 -5.46 9.18 21.37
CA GLU A 183 -4.41 8.18 21.63
C GLU A 183 -4.91 6.77 21.99
N GLU A 184 -6.21 6.49 22.06
CA GLU A 184 -6.70 5.15 22.50
C GLU A 184 -7.65 4.43 21.52
N SER A 185 -8.11 5.06 20.44
CA SER A 185 -9.14 4.44 19.58
C SER A 185 -8.60 3.59 18.41
N GLU A 186 -7.32 3.71 18.04
CA GLU A 186 -6.79 3.02 16.85
C GLU A 186 -6.22 1.63 17.13
N GLU A 187 -5.81 1.33 18.38
CA GLU A 187 -5.29 0.00 18.74
C GLU A 187 -6.40 -1.07 18.86
N GLU A 188 -7.64 -0.68 19.18
CA GLU A 188 -8.78 -1.59 19.22
C GLU A 188 -9.30 -1.93 17.81
N GLU A 189 -9.26 -0.98 16.87
CA GLU A 189 -9.63 -1.24 15.47
C GLU A 189 -8.61 -2.11 14.70
N GLU A 190 -7.31 -2.07 15.07
CA GLU A 190 -6.28 -2.92 14.44
C GLU A 190 -6.44 -4.40 14.84
N LYS A 191 -6.76 -4.71 16.10
CA LYS A 191 -6.98 -6.10 16.55
C LYS A 191 -8.20 -6.74 15.91
N GLU A 192 -9.28 -5.98 15.71
CA GLU A 192 -10.51 -6.49 15.10
C GLU A 192 -10.35 -6.75 13.59
N LYS A 193 -9.45 -6.01 12.92
CA LYS A 193 -9.14 -6.20 11.49
C LYS A 193 -8.17 -7.37 11.26
N GLU A 194 -7.19 -7.57 12.14
CA GLU A 194 -6.29 -8.74 12.09
C GLU A 194 -7.03 -10.07 12.30
N GLU A 195 -8.01 -10.11 13.23
CA GLU A 195 -8.81 -11.32 13.47
C GLU A 195 -9.77 -11.63 12.30
N ARG A 196 -10.20 -10.62 11.52
CA ARG A 196 -11.03 -10.81 10.33
C ARG A 196 -10.26 -11.31 9.10
N VAL A 197 -8.96 -11.01 8.99
CA VAL A 197 -8.11 -11.49 7.88
C VAL A 197 -7.79 -12.96 8.07
N THR A 198 -7.46 -13.39 9.29
CA THR A 198 -7.12 -14.81 9.58
C THR A 198 -8.29 -15.77 9.42
N LYS A 199 -9.54 -15.35 9.71
CA LYS A 199 -10.74 -16.18 9.46
C LYS A 199 -11.04 -16.40 7.97
N LYS A 200 -10.73 -15.44 7.09
CA LYS A 200 -11.02 -15.56 5.65
C LYS A 200 -10.01 -16.45 4.89
N GLU A 201 -8.78 -16.56 5.37
CA GLU A 201 -7.78 -17.46 4.76
C GLU A 201 -8.05 -18.94 5.04
N SER A 202 -8.87 -19.27 6.03
CA SER A 202 -9.21 -20.67 6.38
C SER A 202 -10.31 -21.31 5.52
N HIS A 203 -10.94 -20.58 4.60
CA HIS A 203 -12.02 -21.11 3.74
C HIS A 203 -11.80 -20.77 2.25
N VAL A 204 -10.66 -21.17 1.70
CA VAL A 204 -10.49 -21.28 0.24
C VAL A 204 -10.05 -22.71 -0.09
N GLU A 205 -11.01 -23.62 -0.19
CA GLU A 205 -10.79 -24.91 -0.86
C GLU A 205 -10.66 -24.63 -2.37
N VAL A 206 -9.43 -24.65 -2.87
CA VAL A 206 -9.15 -24.62 -4.30
C VAL A 206 -9.36 -26.02 -4.85
N ARG A 207 -10.51 -26.24 -5.48
CA ARG A 207 -10.78 -27.42 -6.31
C ARG A 207 -10.01 -27.25 -7.63
N LEU A 208 -8.87 -27.91 -7.74
CA LEU A 208 -8.09 -28.03 -8.97
C LEU A 208 -8.73 -29.09 -9.86
N GLU A 209 -9.48 -28.69 -10.88
CA GLU A 209 -9.77 -29.54 -12.04
C GLU A 209 -8.64 -29.31 -13.05
N GLY A 210 -7.91 -30.39 -13.34
CA GLY A 210 -6.73 -30.38 -14.19
C GLY A 210 -7.07 -30.27 -15.67
N GLU A 211 -6.37 -29.38 -16.35
CA GLU A 211 -6.20 -29.40 -17.80
C GLU A 211 -4.69 -29.56 -18.08
N GLU A 212 -4.35 -30.69 -18.70
CA GLU A 212 -3.00 -31.02 -19.16
C GLU A 212 -2.62 -30.10 -20.33
N TYR A 213 -1.43 -29.49 -20.26
CA TYR A 213 -0.80 -28.81 -21.39
C TYR A 213 0.29 -29.72 -21.97
N GLU A 214 0.14 -30.08 -23.25
CA GLU A 214 1.14 -30.78 -24.07
C GLU A 214 2.38 -29.89 -24.31
N GLU A 215 3.57 -30.42 -24.03
CA GLU A 215 4.87 -29.82 -24.29
C GLU A 215 5.29 -30.01 -25.76
N ASP A 216 5.17 -28.96 -26.58
CA ASP A 216 5.72 -28.94 -27.93
C ASP A 216 7.22 -28.55 -27.91
N LYS A 217 8.04 -29.61 -28.04
CA LYS A 217 9.42 -29.77 -28.55
C LYS A 217 10.25 -28.53 -28.90
N GLU A 218 11.42 -28.49 -28.27
CA GLU A 218 12.59 -27.64 -28.54
C GLU A 218 12.98 -27.61 -30.02
N GLY A 219 12.99 -26.40 -30.60
CA GLY A 219 13.62 -26.11 -31.89
C GLY A 219 14.93 -25.35 -31.66
N GLU A 220 16.04 -25.98 -32.04
CA GLU A 220 17.39 -25.42 -32.04
C GLU A 220 17.46 -24.16 -32.92
N LEU A 221 17.96 -23.04 -32.37
CA LEU A 221 18.33 -21.85 -33.13
C LEU A 221 19.87 -21.73 -33.17
N GLU A 222 20.48 -22.20 -34.25
CA GLU A 222 21.89 -21.92 -34.58
C GLU A 222 22.06 -20.42 -34.90
N ILE A 223 22.76 -19.70 -34.03
CA ILE A 223 23.24 -18.34 -34.32
C ILE A 223 24.59 -18.46 -35.05
N LYS A 224 24.59 -18.23 -36.37
CA LYS A 224 25.81 -17.99 -37.14
C LYS A 224 26.23 -16.54 -36.98
N LEU A 225 27.32 -16.32 -36.23
CA LEU A 225 28.08 -15.07 -36.23
C LEU A 225 29.10 -15.12 -37.37
N GLU A 226 28.83 -14.43 -38.46
CA GLU A 226 29.87 -14.04 -39.42
C GLU A 226 30.47 -12.71 -38.94
N MET A 227 31.77 -12.71 -38.67
CA MET A 227 32.57 -11.49 -38.51
C MET A 227 33.16 -11.15 -39.89
N GLU A 228 32.92 -9.93 -40.35
CA GLU A 228 33.65 -9.28 -41.45
C GLU A 228 34.55 -8.18 -40.87
#